data_AF-A0ABD0PSB8-F1
#
_entry.id   AF-A0ABD0PSB8-F1
#
_cell.length_a   1.000
_cell.length_b   1.000
_cell.length_c   1.000
_cell.angle_alpha   90.00
_cell.angle_beta   90.00
_cell.angle_gamma   90.00
#
_symmetry.space_group_name_H-M   'P 1'
#
loop_
_entity.id
_entity.type
_entity.pdbx_description
1 polymer ?
#
loop_
_entity_poly.entity_id
_entity_poly.type
_entity_poly.pdbx_seq_one_letter_code
_entity_poly.pdbx_strand_id
1 'polypeptide(L)' 'TGDQAAKGNYGLLDQIQALRWISENIGYFGGDSNRITVFGSGIGASCVSLLTL' A
#
# COMPACT_ATOMS: atom_id res chain seq x y z
N THR A 1 14.77 -0.06 -17.90
CA THR A 1 15.03 0.91 -18.99
C THR A 1 16.23 1.80 -18.72
N GLY A 2 16.67 1.99 -17.46
CA GLY A 2 17.69 3.00 -17.13
C GLY A 2 17.15 4.44 -17.17
N ASP A 3 15.86 4.57 -17.45
CA ASP A 3 15.15 5.82 -17.58
C ASP A 3 14.73 6.34 -16.21
N GLN A 4 15.22 7.52 -15.86
CA GLN A 4 14.91 8.18 -14.59
C GLN A 4 13.44 8.60 -14.49
N ALA A 5 12.74 8.77 -15.62
CA ALA A 5 11.31 9.08 -15.65
C ALA A 5 10.43 7.84 -15.44
N ALA A 6 10.97 6.63 -15.60
CA ALA A 6 10.24 5.37 -15.50
C ALA A 6 10.97 4.39 -14.56
N LYS A 7 11.07 4.78 -13.28
CA LYS A 7 11.80 4.01 -12.25
C LYS A 7 11.15 2.66 -11.91
N GLY A 8 9.89 2.45 -12.33
CA GLY A 8 9.14 1.22 -12.09
C GLY A 8 8.40 1.23 -10.74
N ASN A 9 7.71 0.14 -10.45
CA ASN A 9 6.96 -0.07 -9.19
C ASN A 9 5.88 0.97 -8.86
N TYR A 10 5.43 1.78 -9.82
CA TYR A 10 4.40 2.80 -9.56
C TYR A 10 3.13 2.21 -8.94
N GLY A 11 2.67 1.03 -9.39
CA GLY A 11 1.52 0.36 -8.76
C GLY A 11 1.74 -0.06 -7.30
N LEU A 12 2.98 -0.30 -6.87
CA LEU A 12 3.30 -0.55 -5.46
C LEU A 12 3.38 0.77 -4.68
N LEU A 13 3.92 1.83 -5.29
CA LEU A 13 3.94 3.18 -4.72
C LEU A 13 2.52 3.72 -4.51
N ASP A 14 1.59 3.43 -5.43
CA ASP A 14 0.18 3.77 -5.30
C ASP A 14 -0.45 3.07 -4.08
N GLN A 15 -0.15 1.78 -3.88
CA GLN A 15 -0.61 1.04 -2.71
C GLN A 15 -0.03 1.60 -1.40
N ILE A 16 1.25 1.97 -1.39
CA ILE A 16 1.88 2.63 -0.23
C ILE A 16 1.19 3.96 0.07
N GLN A 17 0.92 4.77 -0.96
CA GLN A 17 0.24 6.06 -0.79
C GLN A 17 -1.20 5.88 -0.28
N ALA A 18 -1.91 4.86 -0.77
CA ALA A 18 -3.24 4.51 -0.27
C ALA A 18 -3.20 4.08 1.21
N LEU A 19 -2.22 3.26 1.62
CA LEU A 19 -2.08 2.86 3.02
C LEU A 19 -1.75 4.03 3.94
N ARG A 20 -0.91 4.99 3.50
CA ARG A 20 -0.66 6.23 4.24
C ARG A 20 -1.94 7.03 4.44
N TRP A 21 -2.70 7.22 3.36
CA TRP A 21 -3.99 7.91 3.43
C TRP A 21 -4.94 7.20 4.41
N ILE A 22 -5.03 5.87 4.36
CA ILE A 22 -5.85 5.10 5.32
C ILE A 22 -5.36 5.34 6.75
N SER A 23 -4.05 5.21 7.01
CA SER A 23 -3.49 5.41 8.35
C SER A 23 -3.78 6.80 8.92
N GLU A 24 -3.77 7.84 8.08
CA GLU A 24 -4.04 9.22 8.48
C GLU A 24 -5.53 9.50 8.69
N ASN A 25 -6.42 8.79 7.98
CA ASN A 25 -7.84 9.16 7.90
C ASN A 25 -8.80 8.16 8.55
N ILE A 26 -8.37 6.92 8.83
CA ILE A 26 -9.29 5.86 9.27
C ILE A 26 -9.97 6.18 10.61
N GLY A 27 -9.35 7.02 11.45
CA GLY A 27 -9.97 7.51 12.69
C GLY A 27 -11.26 8.29 12.48
N TYR A 28 -11.40 9.04 11.38
CA TYR A 28 -12.64 9.76 11.03
C TYR A 28 -13.80 8.80 10.69
N PHE A 29 -13.48 7.56 10.36
CA PHE A 29 -14.46 6.49 10.08
C PHE A 29 -14.66 5.55 11.27
N GLY A 30 -14.10 5.87 12.45
CA GLY A 30 -14.21 5.05 13.65
C GLY A 30 -13.29 3.83 13.68
N GLY A 31 -12.31 3.75 12.77
CA GLY A 31 -11.27 2.71 12.81
C GLY A 31 -10.07 3.11 13.65
N ASP A 32 -9.15 2.16 13.83
CA ASP A 32 -7.93 2.34 14.61
C ASP A 32 -6.71 2.20 13.69
N SER A 33 -5.95 3.29 13.55
CA SER A 33 -4.77 3.34 12.67
C SER A 33 -3.66 2.39 13.11
N ASN A 34 -3.64 1.94 14.37
CA ASN A 34 -2.68 0.95 14.86
C ASN A 34 -3.12 -0.50 14.59
N ARG A 35 -4.32 -0.71 14.02
CA ARG A 35 -4.89 -2.04 13.75
C ARG A 35 -5.36 -2.18 12.32
N ILE A 36 -4.49 -1.84 11.37
CA ILE A 36 -4.73 -2.03 9.93
C ILE A 36 -4.28 -3.45 9.52
N THR A 37 -5.18 -4.20 8.88
CA THR A 37 -4.87 -5.50 8.27
C THR A 37 -4.93 -5.39 6.75
N VAL A 38 -3.83 -5.73 6.07
CA VAL A 38 -3.75 -5.76 4.61
C VAL A 38 -3.94 -7.20 4.15
N PHE A 39 -4.82 -7.43 3.18
CA PHE A 39 -5.10 -8.76 2.62
C PHE A 39 -5.24 -8.71 1.10
N GLY A 40 -4.95 -9.83 0.43
CA GLY A 40 -5.03 -9.94 -1.02
C GLY A 40 -4.99 -11.40 -1.48
N SER A 41 -5.32 -11.63 -2.75
CA SER A 41 -5.28 -12.94 -3.41
C SER A 41 -4.52 -12.86 -4.73
N GLY A 42 -3.87 -13.95 -5.14
CA GLY A 42 -3.04 -14.00 -6.35
C GLY A 42 -1.95 -12.92 -6.34
N ILE A 43 -1.92 -12.07 -7.36
CA ILE A 43 -0.99 -10.92 -7.44
C ILE A 43 -1.18 -9.97 -6.25
N GLY A 44 -2.42 -9.81 -5.75
CA GLY A 44 -2.69 -9.02 -4.56
C GLY A 44 -1.98 -9.58 -3.32
N ALA A 45 -1.91 -10.90 -3.16
CA ALA A 45 -1.16 -11.52 -2.07
C ALA A 45 0.35 -11.27 -2.20
N SER A 46 0.88 -11.29 -3.42
CA SER A 46 2.27 -10.90 -3.69
C SER A 46 2.53 -9.44 -3.34
N CYS A 47 1.59 -8.53 -3.65
CA CYS A 47 1.69 -7.14 -3.23
C CYS A 47 1.65 -6.97 -1.72
N VAL A 48 0.75 -7.69 -1.01
CA VAL A 48 0.74 -7.69 0.46
C VAL A 48 2.09 -8.12 1.01
N SER A 49 2.67 -9.22 0.49
CA SER A 49 4.00 -9.66 0.91
C SER A 49 5.07 -8.60 0.69
N LEU A 50 5.02 -7.85 -0.43
CA LEU A 50 5.95 -6.77 -0.71
C LEU A 50 5.76 -5.54 0.20
N LEU A 51 4.53 -5.27 0.64
CA LEU A 51 4.21 -4.14 1.52
C LEU A 51 4.58 -4.39 2.98
N THR A 52 4.74 -5.65 3.39
CA THR A 52 5.10 -6.03 4.77
C THR A 52 6.59 -6.33 4.98
N LEU A 53 7.40 -6.32 3.91
CA LEU A 53 8.86 -6.43 3.98
C LEU A 53 9.48 -5.13 4.50
#